data_AF-A0A958UPC3-F1
#
_entry.id   AF-A0A958UPC3-F1
#
_cell.length_a   1.000
_cell.length_b   1.000
_cell.length_c   1.000
_cell.angle_alpha   90.00
_cell.angle_beta   90.00
_cell.angle_gamma   90.00
#
_symmetry.space_group_name_H-M   'P 1'
#
loop_
_entity.id
_entity.type
_entity.pdbx_description
1 polymer ?
#
loop_
_entity_poly.entity_id
_entity_poly.type
_entity_poly.pdbx_seq_one_letter_code
_entity_poly.pdbx_strand_id
1 'polypeptide(L)' 'MYPPELVKPMREDLTRVGFSELYTANEVEEALKQEGTTLVVVNSVCGCAAANARPGAAMSLQNDKKPDHLVTVFAGV' A
#
# COMPACT_ATOMS: atom_id res chain seq x y z
N MET A 1 -17.87 2.99 0.68
CA MET A 1 -18.29 3.39 -0.69
C MET A 1 -18.12 2.25 -1.71
N TYR A 2 -17.33 1.20 -1.43
CA TYR A 2 -17.29 -0.04 -2.22
C TYR A 2 -17.49 -1.26 -1.32
N PRO A 3 -18.16 -2.33 -1.79
CA PRO A 3 -18.24 -3.59 -1.06
C PRO A 3 -16.84 -4.17 -0.76
N PRO A 4 -16.59 -4.72 0.44
CA PRO A 4 -15.30 -5.28 0.84
C PRO A 4 -14.74 -6.33 -0.14
N GLU A 5 -15.63 -7.15 -0.71
CA GLU A 5 -15.29 -8.20 -1.66
C GLU A 5 -14.76 -7.65 -3.00
N LEU A 6 -15.19 -6.46 -3.42
CA LEU A 6 -14.70 -5.84 -4.66
C LEU A 6 -13.29 -5.27 -4.49
N VAL A 7 -12.99 -4.75 -3.30
CA VAL A 7 -11.70 -4.10 -3.02
C VAL A 7 -10.64 -5.08 -2.53
N LYS A 8 -11.05 -6.23 -1.99
CA LYS A 8 -10.16 -7.31 -1.52
C LYS A 8 -9.04 -7.65 -2.51
N PRO A 9 -9.28 -7.95 -3.80
CA PRO A 9 -8.19 -8.23 -4.73
C PRO A 9 -7.23 -7.04 -4.91
N MET A 10 -7.74 -5.81 -4.87
CA MET A 10 -6.92 -4.60 -5.01
C MET A 10 -6.04 -4.34 -3.78
N ARG A 11 -6.48 -4.79 -2.61
CA ARG A 11 -5.70 -4.81 -1.36
C ARG A 11 -4.61 -5.87 -1.44
N GLU A 12 -4.98 -7.07 -1.89
CA GLU A 12 -4.09 -8.23 -2.02
C GLU A 12 -2.94 -7.99 -3.01
N ASP A 13 -3.14 -7.16 -4.04
CA ASP A 13 -2.07 -6.73 -4.95
C ASP A 13 -0.85 -6.13 -4.21
N LEU A 14 -1.06 -5.46 -3.07
CA LEU A 14 0.02 -4.87 -2.26
C LEU A 14 0.40 -5.75 -1.07
N THR A 15 -0.57 -6.35 -0.37
CA THR A 15 -0.25 -7.16 0.82
C THR A 15 0.53 -8.42 0.46
N ARG A 16 0.31 -9.01 -0.72
CA ARG A 16 1.08 -10.16 -1.20
C ARG A 16 2.55 -9.84 -1.48
N VAL A 17 2.89 -8.56 -1.65
CA VAL A 17 4.28 -8.11 -1.84
C VAL A 17 4.85 -7.42 -0.59
N GLY A 18 4.21 -7.60 0.56
CA GLY A 18 4.75 -7.24 1.87
C GLY A 18 4.26 -5.92 2.46
N PHE A 19 3.31 -5.23 1.82
CA PHE A 19 2.70 -4.03 2.42
C PHE A 19 1.75 -4.40 3.56
N SER A 20 1.85 -3.67 4.67
CA SER A 20 0.87 -3.70 5.76
C SER A 20 -0.24 -2.69 5.51
N GLU A 21 -1.49 -3.11 5.64
CA GLU A 21 -2.62 -2.18 5.51
C GLU A 21 -2.85 -1.41 6.81
N LEU A 22 -3.08 -0.11 6.68
CA LEU A 22 -3.45 0.78 7.77
C LEU A 22 -4.88 1.28 7.54
N TYR A 23 -5.71 1.14 8.56
CA TYR A 23 -7.14 1.45 8.54
C TYR A 23 -7.49 2.68 9.38
N THR A 24 -6.62 3.05 10.33
CA THR A 24 -6.87 4.16 11.25
C THR A 24 -5.81 5.25 11.15
N ALA A 25 -6.20 6.47 11.52
CA ALA A 25 -5.25 7.59 11.61
C ALA A 25 -4.09 7.28 12.57
N ASN A 26 -4.38 6.64 13.70
CA ASN A 26 -3.37 6.25 14.68
C ASN A 26 -2.36 5.26 14.08
N GLU A 27 -2.82 4.25 13.34
CA GLU A 27 -1.91 3.31 12.65
C GLU A 27 -1.00 4.02 11.65
N VAL A 28 -1.51 5.03 10.94
CA VAL A 28 -0.72 5.88 10.03
C VAL A 28 0.32 6.69 10.80
N GLU A 29 -0.07 7.35 11.89
CA GLU A 29 0.85 8.11 12.72
C GLU A 29 1.98 7.23 13.27
N GLU A 30 1.63 6.06 13.80
CA GLU A 30 2.62 5.12 14.34
C GLU A 30 3.55 4.58 13.26
N ALA A 31 3.04 4.29 12.06
CA ALA A 31 3.86 3.86 10.93
C ALA A 31 4.85 4.94 10.46
N LEU A 32 4.45 6.22 10.48
CA LEU A 32 5.30 7.34 10.05
C LEU A 32 6.32 7.78 11.10
N LYS A 33 6.12 7.40 12.37
CA LYS A 33 7.09 7.64 13.46
C LYS A 33 8.23 6.62 13.50
N GLN A 34 8.13 5.52 12.75
CA GLN A 34 9.17 4.50 12.73
C GLN A 34 10.46 5.05 12.11
N GLU A 35 11.59 4.67 12.71
CA GLU A 35 12.92 4.99 12.20
C GLU A 35 13.18 4.29 10.86
N GLY A 36 14.00 4.91 10.01
CA GLY A 36 14.32 4.40 8.67
C GLY A 36 13.44 5.02 7.59
N THR A 37 13.21 4.27 6.52
CA THR A 37 12.51 4.72 5.31
C THR A 37 11.21 3.95 5.12
N THR A 38 10.10 4.68 5.01
CA THR A 38 8.76 4.12 4.80
C THR A 38 8.29 4.41 3.40
N LEU A 39 7.95 3.37 2.63
CA LEU A 39 7.19 3.52 1.40
C LEU A 39 5.70 3.39 1.70
N VAL A 40 5.00 4.51 1.55
CA VAL A 40 3.55 4.58 1.68
C VAL A 40 2.91 4.55 0.30
N VAL A 41 2.11 3.53 0.03
CA VAL A 41 1.27 3.48 -1.17
C VAL A 41 -0.15 3.88 -0.81
N VAL A 42 -0.61 5.02 -1.31
CA VAL A 42 -2.01 5.43 -1.23
C VAL A 42 -2.76 4.69 -2.34
N ASN A 43 -3.34 3.54 -2.01
CA ASN A 43 -4.05 2.69 -2.95
C ASN A 43 -5.42 3.29 -3.31
N SER A 44 -5.98 2.88 -4.45
CA SER A 44 -7.31 3.31 -4.90
C SER A 44 -7.91 2.29 -5.86
N VAL A 45 -9.21 2.45 -6.14
CA VAL A 45 -9.94 1.66 -7.15
C VAL A 45 -9.67 2.12 -8.59
N CYS A 46 -8.96 3.25 -8.78
CA CYS A 46 -8.75 3.84 -10.10
C CYS A 46 -7.90 2.92 -11.00
N GLY A 47 -8.20 2.90 -12.30
CA GLY A 47 -7.49 2.06 -13.26
C GLY A 47 -5.98 2.31 -13.33
N CYS A 48 -5.53 3.54 -13.08
CA CYS A 48 -4.10 3.87 -13.01
C CYS A 48 -3.39 3.22 -11.80
N ALA A 49 -4.11 2.99 -10.70
CA ALA A 49 -3.55 2.26 -9.56
C ALA A 49 -3.32 0.79 -9.92
N ALA A 50 -4.27 0.18 -10.63
CA ALA A 50 -4.17 -1.19 -11.11
C ALA A 50 -3.08 -1.37 -12.17
N ALA A 51 -3.01 -0.48 -13.16
CA ALA A 51 -2.09 -0.63 -14.29
C ALA A 51 -0.65 -0.19 -13.97
N ASN A 52 -0.48 0.79 -13.07
CA ASN A 52 0.82 1.45 -12.88
C ASN A 52 1.26 1.45 -11.41
N ALA A 53 0.47 2.00 -10.48
CA ALA A 53 0.96 2.27 -9.13
C ALA A 53 1.27 0.98 -8.36
N ARG A 54 0.36 0.02 -8.32
CA ARG A 54 0.57 -1.26 -7.61
C ARG A 54 1.65 -2.13 -8.28
N PRO A 55 1.65 -2.33 -9.62
CA PRO A 55 2.75 -3.03 -10.29
C PRO A 55 4.10 -2.33 -10.10
N GLY A 56 4.14 -0.99 -10.22
CA GLY A 56 5.36 -0.21 -10.04
C GLY A 56 5.91 -0.30 -8.61
N ALA A 57 5.04 -0.28 -7.60
CA ALA A 57 5.43 -0.52 -6.22
C ALA A 57 5.99 -1.93 -6.04
N ALA A 58 5.33 -2.97 -6.55
CA ALA A 58 5.83 -4.34 -6.47
C ALA A 58 7.18 -4.53 -7.17
N MET A 59 7.35 -3.95 -8.37
CA MET A 59 8.60 -4.02 -9.13
C MET A 59 9.73 -3.26 -8.44
N SER A 60 9.45 -2.12 -7.79
CA SER A 60 10.49 -1.33 -7.12
C SER A 60 11.16 -2.09 -5.97
N LEU A 61 10.43 -3.02 -5.32
CA LEU A 61 10.94 -3.88 -4.24
C LEU A 61 11.90 -4.97 -4.73
N GLN A 62 12.11 -5.11 -6.04
CA GLN A 62 13.10 -6.02 -6.61
C GLN A 62 14.50 -5.39 -6.74
N ASN A 63 14.63 -4.09 -6.49
CA ASN A 63 15.92 -3.39 -6.52
C ASN A 63 16.80 -3.70 -5.29
N ASP A 64 18.10 -3.41 -5.38
CA ASP A 64 19.06 -3.65 -4.29
C ASP A 64 18.77 -2.83 -3.03
N LYS A 65 18.35 -1.58 -3.19
CA LYS A 65 17.93 -0.70 -2.09
C LYS A 65 16.42 -0.72 -1.95
N LYS A 66 15.95 -0.98 -0.74
CA LYS A 66 14.52 -1.11 -0.43
C LYS A 66 14.16 -0.26 0.78
N PRO A 67 12.91 0.18 0.90
CA PRO A 67 12.40 0.80 2.12
C PRO A 67 12.45 -0.21 3.28
N ASP A 68 12.63 0.31 4.49
CA ASP A 68 12.59 -0.47 5.73
C ASP A 68 11.15 -0.91 6.04
N HIS A 69 10.18 -0.03 5.76
CA HIS A 69 8.77 -0.24 6.05
C HIS A 69 7.91 -0.09 4.81
N LEU A 70 6.96 -1.02 4.63
CA LEU A 70 6.02 -1.02 3.52
C LEU A 70 4.60 -0.92 4.09
N VAL A 71 3.92 0.18 3.82
CA VAL A 71 2.55 0.40 4.32
C VAL A 71 1.63 0.94 3.24
N THR A 72 0.35 0.62 3.33
CA THR A 72 -0.66 1.10 2.39
C THR A 72 -1.92 1.53 3.11
N VAL A 73 -2.49 2.63 2.62
CA VAL A 73 -3.83 3.09 2.98
C VAL A 73 -4.71 3.02 1.74
N PHE A 74 -6.02 2.87 1.89
CA PHE A 74 -6.93 2.80 0.77
C PHE A 74 -7.78 4.08 0.69
N ALA A 75 -7.55 4.89 -0.33
CA ALA A 75 -8.32 6.11 -0.53
C ALA A 75 -9.77 5.80 -0.94
N GLY A 76 -10.73 6.33 -0.17
CA GLY A 76 -12.16 6.28 -0.48
C GLY A 76 -12.88 4.97 -0.13
N VAL A 77 -12.26 4.10 0.67
CA VAL A 77 -12.81 2.80 1.07
C VAL A 77 -12.84 2.66 2.58
#